data_AF-A0A936CN33-F1
#
_entry.id   AF-A0A936CN33-F1
#
_cell.length_a   1.000
_cell.length_b   1.000
_cell.length_c   1.000
_cell.angle_alpha   90.00
_cell.angle_beta   90.00
_cell.angle_gamma   90.00
#
_symmetry.space_group_name_H-M   'P 1'
#
loop_
_entity.id
_entity.type
_entity.pdbx_description
1 polymer ?
#
loop_
_entity_poly.entity_id
_entity_poly.type
_entity_poly.pdbx_seq_one_letter_code
_entity_poly.pdbx_strand_id
1 'polypeptide(L)'
;MLMDEVRGEAFLRKLPQDVRDSLTPAQSQAISRVAQGTIQRRQPIDLRASIPLLFGERAYLVFLIGKEKRSTARRKLEQQLRPTDRLSQIVVFGLGLAAFTLAAFIALLFHNAVLAP
;
A
#
# COMPACT_ATOMS: atom_id res chain seq x y z
N MET A 1 -10.99 -7.78 20.40
CA MET A 1 -10.87 -7.32 21.80
C MET A 1 -9.47 -7.55 22.35
N LEU A 2 -9.06 -8.77 22.74
CA LEU A 2 -7.72 -9.01 23.33
C LEU A 2 -6.56 -8.55 22.41
N MET A 3 -6.67 -8.85 21.12
CA MET A 3 -5.68 -8.45 20.11
C MET A 3 -5.63 -6.94 19.87
N ASP A 4 -6.69 -6.20 20.18
CA ASP A 4 -6.78 -4.75 19.91
C ASP A 4 -6.17 -3.96 21.09
N GLU A 5 -6.40 -4.40 22.33
CA GLU A 5 -5.75 -3.86 23.52
C GLU A 5 -4.22 -4.00 23.45
N VAL A 6 -3.73 -5.19 23.11
CA VAL A 6 -2.29 -5.47 22.96
C VAL A 6 -1.64 -4.56 21.90
N ARG A 7 -2.38 -4.19 20.84
CA ARG A 7 -1.87 -3.35 19.75
C ARG A 7 -1.80 -1.88 20.11
N GLY A 8 -2.79 -1.36 20.84
CA GLY A 8 -2.77 0.01 21.33
C GLY A 8 -1.59 0.24 22.28
N GLU A 9 -1.34 -0.72 23.15
CA GLU A 9 -0.13 -0.71 24.00
C GLU A 9 1.17 -0.84 23.22
N ALA A 10 1.20 -1.69 22.18
CA ALA A 10 2.39 -1.83 21.33
C ALA A 10 2.72 -0.51 20.58
N PHE A 11 1.71 0.30 20.23
CA PHE A 11 1.93 1.62 19.66
C PHE A 11 2.51 2.60 20.69
N LEU A 12 1.95 2.64 21.91
CA LEU A 12 2.46 3.49 22.99
C LEU A 12 3.90 3.15 23.39
N ARG A 13 4.31 1.88 23.28
CA ARG A 13 5.69 1.45 23.53
C ARG A 13 6.71 1.95 22.50
N LYS A 14 6.26 2.47 21.34
CA LYS A 14 7.14 3.10 20.34
C LYS A 14 7.43 4.57 20.63
N LEU A 15 6.68 5.18 21.56
CA LEU A 15 6.95 6.54 21.99
C LEU A 15 8.22 6.57 22.84
N PRO A 16 9.04 7.62 22.73
CA PRO A 16 10.08 7.92 23.70
C PRO A 16 9.51 7.88 25.12
N GLN A 17 10.30 7.36 26.07
CA GLN A 17 9.84 7.09 27.42
C GLN A 17 9.34 8.35 28.14
N ASP A 18 10.08 9.45 28.00
CA ASP A 18 9.73 10.78 28.51
C ASP A 18 8.38 11.27 27.98
N VAL A 19 8.11 11.07 26.70
CA VAL A 19 6.82 11.43 26.09
C VAL A 19 5.71 10.54 26.63
N ARG A 20 5.93 9.22 26.70
CA ARG A 20 4.93 8.27 27.18
C ARG A 20 4.54 8.53 28.64
N ASP A 21 5.52 8.84 29.49
CA ASP A 21 5.32 9.06 30.91
C ASP A 21 4.66 10.44 31.18
N SER A 22 4.75 11.37 30.22
CA SER A 22 4.03 12.65 30.26
C SER A 22 2.53 12.54 29.91
N LEU A 23 2.08 11.41 29.37
CA LEU A 23 0.68 11.23 28.96
C LEU A 23 -0.21 10.93 30.17
N THR A 24 -1.32 11.63 30.26
CA THR A 24 -2.38 11.29 31.21
C THR A 24 -3.03 9.94 30.84
N PRO A 25 -3.68 9.25 31.78
CA PRO A 25 -4.41 8.01 31.49
C PRO A 25 -5.49 8.20 30.41
N ALA A 26 -6.19 9.34 30.43
CA ALA A 26 -7.21 9.67 29.43
C ALA A 26 -6.61 9.86 28.02
N GLN A 27 -5.46 10.53 27.91
CA GLN A 27 -4.74 10.70 26.64
C GLN A 27 -4.23 9.35 26.11
N SER A 28 -3.66 8.53 26.99
CA SER A 28 -3.16 7.20 26.66
C SER A 28 -4.26 6.30 26.10
N GLN A 29 -5.45 6.30 26.73
CA GLN A 29 -6.62 5.58 26.22
C GLN A 29 -7.13 6.12 24.88
N ALA A 30 -7.19 7.45 24.72
CA ALA A 30 -7.62 8.08 23.48
C ALA A 30 -6.70 7.70 22.30
N ILE A 31 -5.38 7.75 22.52
CA ILE A 31 -4.37 7.36 21.53
C ILE A 31 -4.47 5.86 21.22
N SER A 32 -4.57 5.01 22.24
CA SER A 32 -4.73 3.56 22.10
C SER A 32 -5.94 3.21 21.23
N ARG A 33 -7.09 3.86 21.46
CA ARG A 33 -8.32 3.67 20.69
C ARG A 33 -8.17 4.05 19.21
N VAL A 34 -7.44 5.12 18.90
CA VAL A 34 -7.15 5.52 17.52
C VAL A 34 -6.14 4.57 16.85
N ALA A 35 -5.12 4.13 17.60
CA ALA A 35 -4.13 3.18 17.12
C ALA A 35 -4.76 1.83 16.74
N GLN A 36 -5.77 1.37 17.50
CA GLN A 36 -6.58 0.19 17.18
C GLN A 36 -7.29 0.30 15.83
N GLY A 37 -7.91 1.45 15.53
CA GLY A 37 -8.66 1.66 14.29
C GLY A 37 -7.79 1.88 13.04
N THR A 38 -6.51 2.22 13.21
CA THR A 38 -5.64 2.66 12.10
C THR A 38 -5.14 1.47 11.26
N ILE A 39 -5.04 0.26 11.83
CA ILE A 39 -4.38 -0.88 11.16
C ILE A 39 -5.33 -1.64 10.21
N GLN A 40 -6.65 -1.47 10.32
CA GLN A 40 -7.62 -2.19 9.48
C GLN A 40 -7.92 -1.53 8.12
N ARG A 41 -7.04 -0.63 7.65
CA ARG A 41 -6.99 -0.24 6.23
C ARG A 41 -6.06 -1.17 5.46
N ARG A 42 -6.27 -2.48 5.57
CA ARG A 42 -5.77 -3.39 4.54
C ARG A 42 -6.57 -3.10 3.28
N GLN A 43 -5.89 -2.58 2.26
CA GLN A 43 -6.44 -2.63 0.92
C GLN A 43 -6.69 -4.12 0.60
N PRO A 44 -7.79 -4.48 -0.07
CA PRO A 44 -8.07 -5.86 -0.48
C PRO A 44 -6.87 -6.55 -1.14
N ILE A 45 -6.05 -5.78 -1.87
CA ILE A 45 -4.81 -6.23 -2.47
C ILE A 45 -3.71 -5.24 -2.07
N ASP A 46 -2.71 -5.70 -1.31
CA ASP A 46 -1.47 -4.97 -0.99
C ASP A 46 -0.28 -5.91 -1.28
N LEU A 47 0.27 -5.79 -2.49
CA LEU A 47 1.44 -6.54 -2.93
C LEU A 47 2.65 -5.60 -2.92
N ARG A 48 3.70 -6.02 -2.22
CA ARG A 48 4.97 -5.29 -2.13
C ARG A 48 6.08 -6.24 -2.51
N ALA A 49 6.78 -5.93 -3.58
CA ALA A 49 7.88 -6.75 -4.09
C ALA A 49 9.17 -5.94 -4.10
N SER A 50 10.27 -6.58 -3.70
CA SER A 50 11.61 -6.06 -3.95
C SER A 50 12.23 -6.91 -5.05
N ILE A 51 12.46 -6.31 -6.21
CA ILE A 51 13.00 -6.99 -7.38
C ILE A 51 14.49 -6.65 -7.45
N PRO A 52 15.39 -7.64 -7.34
CA PRO A 52 16.81 -7.39 -7.55
C PRO A 52 17.03 -6.97 -9.01
N LEU A 53 17.70 -5.84 -9.21
CA LEU A 53 18.17 -5.38 -10.51
C LEU A 53 19.60 -5.87 -10.76
N LEU A 54 20.07 -5.71 -11.99
CA LEU A 54 21.47 -5.93 -12.33
C LEU A 54 22.36 -4.93 -11.56
N PHE A 55 23.61 -5.31 -11.29
CA PHE A 55 24.59 -4.50 -10.54
C PHE A 55 24.28 -4.26 -9.05
N GLY A 56 23.43 -5.09 -8.43
CA GLY A 56 23.21 -5.07 -6.98
C GLY A 56 22.20 -4.02 -6.51
N GLU A 57 21.59 -3.27 -7.43
CA GLU A 57 20.47 -2.39 -7.12
C GLU A 57 19.19 -3.19 -6.85
N ARG A 58 18.23 -2.59 -6.14
CA ARG A 58 16.93 -3.21 -5.85
C ARG A 58 15.81 -2.25 -6.21
N ALA A 59 14.95 -2.67 -7.13
CA ALA A 59 13.70 -1.98 -7.38
C ALA A 59 12.69 -2.36 -6.28
N TYR A 60 11.85 -1.40 -5.89
CA TYR A 60 10.73 -1.64 -4.98
C TYR A 60 9.43 -1.33 -5.70
N LEU A 61 8.56 -2.34 -5.78
CA LEU A 61 7.26 -2.27 -6.43
C LEU A 61 6.16 -2.40 -5.39
N VAL A 62 5.20 -1.47 -5.44
CA VAL A 62 4.00 -1.49 -4.59
C VAL A 62 2.78 -1.48 -5.49
N PHE A 63 1.92 -2.46 -5.29
CA PHE A 63 0.66 -2.60 -5.99
C PHE A 63 -0.48 -2.65 -4.98
N LEU A 64 -1.32 -1.61 -5.00
CA LEU A 64 -2.47 -1.46 -4.12
C LEU A 64 -3.75 -1.41 -4.95
N ILE A 65 -4.68 -2.31 -4.68
CA ILE A 65 -6.04 -2.24 -5.24
C ILE A 65 -7.05 -2.25 -4.10
N GLY A 66 -8.00 -1.32 -4.16
CA GLY A 66 -9.13 -1.29 -3.26
C GLY A 66 -10.04 -0.09 -3.42
N LYS A 67 -11.12 -0.09 -2.65
CA LYS A 67 -12.05 1.04 -2.58
C LYS A 67 -11.33 2.25 -1.97
N GLU A 68 -11.43 3.39 -2.64
CA GLU A 68 -10.92 4.66 -2.10
C GLU A 68 -11.73 5.04 -0.85
N LYS A 69 -11.06 5.03 0.31
CA LYS A 69 -11.64 5.37 1.62
C LYS A 69 -11.11 6.69 2.18
N ARG A 70 -10.18 7.37 1.49
CA ARG A 70 -9.66 8.68 1.90
C ARG A 70 -10.72 9.76 1.70
N SER A 71 -10.75 10.74 2.61
CA SER A 71 -11.65 11.90 2.49
C SER A 71 -11.30 12.75 1.28
N THR A 72 -12.29 13.48 0.77
CA THR A 72 -12.12 14.42 -0.35
C THR A 72 -11.09 15.50 -0.05
N ALA A 73 -11.07 16.04 1.18
CA ALA A 73 -10.09 17.01 1.64
C ALA A 73 -8.65 16.45 1.56
N ARG A 74 -8.43 15.23 2.03
CA ARG A 74 -7.12 14.57 1.97
C ARG A 74 -6.67 14.33 0.53
N ARG A 75 -7.59 13.91 -0.36
CA ARG A 75 -7.27 13.70 -1.79
C ARG A 75 -6.86 14.99 -2.48
N LYS A 76 -7.54 16.11 -2.20
CA LYS A 76 -7.18 17.42 -2.76
C LYS A 76 -5.80 17.88 -2.29
N LEU A 77 -5.50 17.72 -1.00
CA LEU A 77 -4.18 18.07 -0.46
C LEU A 77 -3.07 17.21 -1.08
N GLU A 78 -3.28 15.89 -1.21
CA GLU A 78 -2.31 15.00 -1.84
C GLU A 78 -2.08 15.36 -3.32
N GLN A 79 -3.13 15.75 -4.06
CA GLN A 79 -2.99 16.24 -5.44
C GLN A 79 -2.18 17.55 -5.53
N GLN A 80 -2.29 18.43 -4.53
CA GLN A 80 -1.49 19.66 -4.47
C GLN A 80 -0.02 19.38 -4.14
N LEU A 81 0.23 18.46 -3.20
CA LEU A 81 1.59 18.11 -2.76
C LEU A 81 2.33 17.22 -3.77
N ARG A 82 1.60 16.41 -4.53
CA ARG A 82 2.14 15.46 -5.52
C ARG A 82 1.32 15.54 -6.81
N PRO A 83 1.46 16.63 -7.57
CA PRO A 83 0.86 16.70 -8.89
C PRO A 83 1.45 15.57 -9.73
N THR A 84 0.62 14.58 -10.04
CA THR A 84 0.98 13.53 -11.00
C THR A 84 0.46 13.97 -12.35
N ASP A 85 1.34 14.14 -13.31
CA ASP A 85 0.95 14.60 -14.64
C ASP A 85 0.07 13.55 -15.32
N ARG A 86 -1.05 13.97 -15.92
CA ARG A 86 -1.97 13.06 -16.64
C ARG A 86 -1.25 12.22 -17.68
N LEU A 87 -0.22 12.79 -18.32
CA LEU A 87 0.59 12.11 -19.32
C LEU A 87 1.35 10.92 -18.71
N SER A 88 1.95 11.11 -17.54
CA SER A 88 2.63 10.02 -16.83
C SER A 88 1.66 8.88 -16.46
N GLN A 89 0.45 9.21 -16.03
CA GLN A 89 -0.57 8.21 -15.70
C GLN A 89 -1.01 7.43 -16.94
N ILE A 90 -1.26 8.11 -18.05
CA ILE A 90 -1.63 7.47 -19.32
C ILE A 90 -0.51 6.57 -19.84
N VAL A 91 0.73 7.05 -19.82
CA VAL A 91 1.90 6.29 -20.29
C VAL A 91 2.10 5.03 -19.44
N VAL A 92 2.10 5.16 -18.10
CA VAL A 92 2.27 4.01 -17.20
C VAL A 92 1.14 3.01 -17.35
N PHE A 93 -0.11 3.49 -17.44
CA PHE A 93 -1.27 2.62 -17.64
C PHE A 93 -1.23 1.93 -19.01
N GLY A 94 -0.87 2.66 -20.08
CA GLY A 94 -0.75 2.14 -21.43
C GLY A 94 0.36 1.08 -21.55
N LEU A 95 1.54 1.34 -20.96
CA LEU A 95 2.63 0.37 -20.88
C LEU A 95 2.19 -0.89 -20.11
N GLY A 96 1.50 -0.72 -18.98
CA GLY A 96 0.98 -1.84 -18.21
C GLY A 96 -0.02 -2.69 -19.00
N LEU A 97 -0.95 -2.05 -19.72
CA LEU A 97 -1.93 -2.74 -20.56
C LEU A 97 -1.25 -3.46 -21.73
N ALA A 98 -0.30 -2.82 -22.41
CA ALA A 98 0.44 -3.42 -23.52
C ALA A 98 1.29 -4.63 -23.06
N ALA A 99 1.95 -4.53 -21.91
CA ALA A 99 2.69 -5.65 -21.34
C ALA A 99 1.77 -6.83 -20.99
N PHE A 100 0.59 -6.54 -20.44
CA PHE A 100 -0.41 -7.57 -20.12
C PHE A 100 -0.95 -8.26 -21.38
N THR A 101 -1.33 -7.50 -22.41
CA THR A 101 -1.83 -8.09 -23.67
C THR A 101 -0.76 -8.91 -24.37
N LEU A 102 0.50 -8.45 -24.36
CA LEU A 102 1.62 -9.21 -24.89
C LEU A 102 1.83 -10.53 -24.15
N ALA A 103 1.81 -10.51 -22.81
CA ALA A 103 1.95 -11.72 -21.99
C ALA A 103 0.80 -12.71 -22.25
N ALA A 104 -0.44 -12.23 -22.35
CA ALA A 104 -1.60 -13.05 -22.67
C ALA A 104 -1.50 -13.68 -24.07
N PHE A 105 -1.06 -12.91 -25.06
CA PHE A 105 -0.86 -13.40 -26.43
C PHE A 105 0.23 -14.48 -26.49
N ILE A 106 1.36 -14.26 -25.81
CA ILE A 106 2.42 -15.27 -25.69
C ILE A 106 1.87 -16.55 -25.04
N ALA A 107 1.13 -16.44 -23.92
CA ALA A 107 0.52 -17.58 -23.25
C ALA A 107 -0.45 -18.35 -24.17
N LEU A 108 -1.23 -17.63 -24.99
CA LEU A 108 -2.14 -18.24 -25.97
C LEU A 108 -1.37 -19.00 -27.06
N LEU A 109 -0.29 -18.42 -27.60
CA LEU A 109 0.55 -19.08 -28.59
C LEU A 109 1.19 -20.36 -28.02
N PHE A 110 1.70 -20.31 -26.79
CA PHE A 110 2.22 -21.49 -26.10
C PHE A 110 1.14 -22.56 -25.91
N HIS A 111 -0.07 -22.16 -25.51
CA HIS A 111 -1.19 -23.09 -25.37
C HIS A 111 -1.53 -23.76 -26.71
N ASN A 112 -1.64 -22.98 -27.79
CA ASN A 112 -1.95 -23.52 -29.11
C ASN A 112 -0.84 -24.46 -29.62
N ALA A 113 0.43 -24.06 -29.49
CA ALA A 113 1.55 -24.84 -29.99
C ALA A 113 1.82 -26.14 -29.21
N VAL A 114 1.45 -26.21 -27.93
CA VAL A 114 1.83 -27.33 -27.05
C VAL A 114 0.63 -28.23 -26.69
N LEU A 115 -0.56 -27.67 -26.52
CA LEU A 115 -1.74 -28.39 -26.00
C LEU A 115 -2.80 -28.69 -27.06
N ALA A 116 -2.68 -28.12 -28.26
CA ALA A 116 -3.60 -28.36 -29.38
C ALA A 116 -2.85 -28.55 -30.71
N PRO A 117 -1.97 -29.58 -30.84
CA PRO A 117 -1.37 -29.91 -32.12
C PRO A 117 -2.41 -30.37 -33.15
#